data_AF-A0A1G7GNF3-F1
#
_entry.id   AF-A0A1G7GNF3-F1
#
_cell.length_a   1.000
_cell.length_b   1.000
_cell.length_c   1.000
_cell.angle_alpha   90.00
_cell.angle_beta   90.00
_cell.angle_gamma   90.00
#
_symmetry.space_group_name_H-M   'P 1'
#
loop_
_entity.id
_entity.type
_entity.pdbx_description
1 polymer ?
#
loop_
_entity_poly.entity_id
_entity_poly.type
_entity_poly.pdbx_seq_one_letter_code
_entity_poly.pdbx_strand_id
1 'polypeptide(L)'
;MGCFMAHSLRPATHMADNPWWAIAMGPHPGVSVVGTGRAEPLARWTAAVALGGQGRYAAAAALLKELVRDPRTPVVIRAHALVTWASHLRQQGGHARAARVDGRALGLAVEGSAGAAADLPQPGADLCVDLGSARADALVGLAADALGQGDLGASDRLLTRADTWAVGWRPRVRLRWVRAEVALARGDLDTAARESAAAVAESAAAGSRRHLVKSRLLAAVTARLRAADPTARAAALADLDAVAAQAADAGLVPLRWAASLAAADAADALDAGTAAPPGVRSPLRRSGAKPHPSVIVCPTADGGPPGVPGRPSIRPIGSDESHDRRREEVRESTNGAPDGAPRRRHAASIALSVILDRSEARGRRLMGGGGVGA
;
A
#
# COMPACT_ATOMS: atom_id res chain seq x y z
N MET A 1 -3.63 -60.56 9.95
CA MET A 1 -2.82 -59.35 10.27
C MET A 1 -2.97 -58.38 9.10
N GLY A 2 -3.67 -57.27 9.31
CA GLY A 2 -4.12 -56.36 8.24
C GLY A 2 -2.97 -55.56 7.61
N CYS A 3 -2.97 -55.54 6.28
CA CYS A 3 -2.06 -54.76 5.45
C CYS A 3 -2.39 -53.26 5.59
N PHE A 4 -1.41 -52.48 6.05
CA PHE A 4 -1.49 -51.01 6.07
C PHE A 4 -1.52 -50.51 4.62
N MET A 5 -2.71 -50.14 4.14
CA MET A 5 -2.88 -49.38 2.91
C MET A 5 -2.33 -47.96 3.13
N ALA A 6 -1.10 -47.75 2.69
CA ALA A 6 -0.53 -46.43 2.47
C ALA A 6 -1.49 -45.65 1.55
N HIS A 7 -2.13 -44.61 2.09
CA HIS A 7 -2.86 -43.66 1.28
C HIS A 7 -1.84 -42.85 0.48
N SER A 8 -1.53 -43.32 -0.73
CA SER A 8 -0.82 -42.53 -1.72
C SER A 8 -1.55 -41.21 -1.92
N LEU A 9 -0.94 -40.15 -1.40
CA LEU A 9 -1.28 -38.77 -1.75
C LEU A 9 -1.23 -38.69 -3.28
N ARG A 10 -2.39 -38.44 -3.90
CA ARG A 10 -2.43 -38.11 -5.33
C ARG A 10 -1.49 -36.92 -5.56
N PRO A 11 -0.67 -36.92 -6.63
CA PRO A 11 0.21 -35.80 -6.93
C PRO A 11 -0.63 -34.53 -7.05
N ALA A 12 -0.14 -33.45 -6.44
CA ALA A 12 -0.76 -32.15 -6.44
C ALA A 12 -1.21 -31.77 -7.86
N THR A 13 -2.47 -31.40 -8.00
CA THR A 13 -3.02 -30.76 -9.21
C THR A 13 -2.03 -29.73 -9.74
N HIS A 14 -1.54 -29.93 -10.96
CA HIS A 14 -0.59 -29.03 -11.60
C HIS A 14 -1.17 -27.61 -11.61
N MET A 15 -0.33 -26.60 -11.37
CA MET A 15 -0.71 -25.17 -11.53
C MET A 15 -1.40 -24.88 -12.88
N ALA A 16 -1.10 -25.68 -13.91
CA ALA A 16 -1.70 -25.62 -15.24
C ALA A 16 -3.20 -25.93 -15.25
N ASP A 17 -3.70 -26.78 -14.35
CA ASP A 17 -5.12 -27.18 -14.29
C ASP A 17 -5.97 -26.26 -13.40
N ASN A 18 -5.35 -25.25 -12.78
CA ASN A 18 -6.05 -24.30 -11.91
C ASN A 18 -6.76 -23.24 -12.78
N PRO A 19 -8.11 -23.26 -12.84
CA PRO A 19 -8.86 -22.43 -13.78
C PRO A 19 -8.73 -20.93 -13.50
N TRP A 20 -8.30 -20.55 -12.29
CA TRP A 20 -8.15 -19.15 -11.89
C TRP A 20 -6.70 -18.67 -11.97
N TRP A 21 -5.73 -19.53 -12.29
CA TRP A 21 -4.32 -19.15 -12.37
C TRP A 21 -4.09 -18.07 -13.43
N ALA A 22 -4.66 -18.24 -14.62
CA ALA A 22 -4.58 -17.26 -15.70
C ALA A 22 -5.18 -15.89 -15.34
N ILE A 23 -6.10 -15.85 -14.36
CA ILE A 23 -6.75 -14.62 -13.88
C ILE A 23 -5.91 -13.97 -12.77
N ALA A 24 -5.45 -14.77 -11.80
CA ALA A 24 -4.73 -14.28 -10.64
C ALA A 24 -3.28 -13.87 -10.96
N MET A 25 -2.60 -14.70 -11.75
CA MET A 25 -1.17 -14.62 -12.02
C MET A 25 -0.84 -14.52 -13.51
N GLY A 26 -1.77 -14.82 -14.41
CA GLY A 26 -1.53 -14.84 -15.85
C GLY A 26 -2.07 -13.63 -16.64
N PRO A 27 -2.37 -13.82 -17.93
CA PRO A 27 -2.68 -12.73 -18.86
C PRO A 27 -4.15 -12.25 -18.83
N HIS A 28 -5.06 -12.92 -18.11
CA HIS A 28 -6.51 -12.70 -18.23
C HIS A 28 -7.21 -12.26 -16.92
N PRO A 29 -6.76 -11.19 -16.24
CA PRO A 29 -7.30 -10.78 -14.94
C PRO A 29 -8.75 -10.29 -14.97
N GLY A 30 -9.30 -9.95 -16.14
CA GLY A 30 -10.67 -9.45 -16.28
C GLY A 30 -11.75 -10.55 -16.35
N VAL A 31 -11.34 -11.82 -16.47
CA VAL A 31 -12.30 -12.94 -16.57
C VAL A 31 -13.03 -13.13 -15.23
N SER A 32 -14.34 -13.32 -15.30
CA SER A 32 -15.17 -13.50 -14.10
C SER A 32 -14.79 -14.77 -13.32
N VAL A 33 -14.62 -14.63 -12.01
CA VAL A 33 -14.41 -15.76 -11.10
C VAL A 33 -15.78 -16.33 -10.71
N VAL A 34 -16.07 -17.55 -11.15
CA VAL A 34 -17.30 -18.31 -10.88
C VAL A 34 -16.98 -19.71 -10.35
N GLY A 35 -17.90 -20.33 -9.61
CA GLY A 35 -17.81 -21.77 -9.26
C GLY A 35 -16.78 -22.17 -8.19
N THR A 36 -16.54 -21.34 -7.17
CA THR A 36 -15.45 -21.56 -6.18
C THR A 36 -15.76 -22.59 -5.07
N GLY A 37 -17.00 -23.08 -4.95
CA GLY A 37 -17.48 -23.76 -3.75
C GLY A 37 -16.93 -25.17 -3.47
N ARG A 38 -16.48 -25.90 -4.51
CA ARG A 38 -15.97 -27.28 -4.38
C ARG A 38 -14.50 -27.44 -4.78
N ALA A 39 -13.81 -26.34 -5.00
CA ALA A 39 -12.44 -26.38 -5.49
C ALA A 39 -11.44 -26.70 -4.38
N GLU A 40 -10.32 -27.32 -4.77
CA GLU A 40 -9.18 -27.59 -3.90
C GLU A 40 -8.59 -26.29 -3.30
N PRO A 41 -7.91 -26.36 -2.14
CA PRO A 41 -7.46 -25.18 -1.41
C PRO A 41 -6.59 -24.21 -2.22
N LEU A 42 -5.66 -24.74 -3.03
CA LEU A 42 -4.82 -23.94 -3.91
C LEU A 42 -5.67 -23.12 -4.89
N ALA A 43 -6.62 -23.77 -5.56
CA ALA A 43 -7.49 -23.12 -6.53
C ALA A 43 -8.39 -22.07 -5.86
N ARG A 44 -8.94 -22.36 -4.67
CA ARG A 44 -9.70 -21.37 -3.88
C ARG A 44 -8.86 -20.15 -3.48
N TRP A 45 -7.60 -20.35 -3.10
CA TRP A 45 -6.68 -19.24 -2.82
C TRP A 45 -6.44 -18.41 -4.08
N THR A 46 -6.17 -19.06 -5.22
CA THR A 46 -5.99 -18.38 -6.50
C THR A 46 -7.23 -17.57 -6.92
N ALA A 47 -8.43 -18.14 -6.73
CA ALA A 47 -9.68 -17.42 -6.94
C ALA A 47 -9.79 -16.16 -6.05
N ALA A 48 -9.38 -16.24 -4.79
CA ALA A 48 -9.35 -15.08 -3.90
C ALA A 48 -8.34 -14.01 -4.36
N VAL A 49 -7.16 -14.40 -4.85
CA VAL A 49 -6.18 -13.47 -5.44
C VAL A 49 -6.77 -12.75 -6.65
N ALA A 50 -7.47 -13.46 -7.54
CA ALA A 50 -8.15 -12.92 -8.70
C ALA A 50 -9.26 -11.93 -8.30
N LEU A 51 -10.17 -12.34 -7.41
CA LEU A 51 -11.24 -11.50 -6.87
C LEU A 51 -10.70 -10.21 -6.25
N GLY A 52 -9.62 -10.30 -5.47
CA GLY A 52 -8.96 -9.12 -4.90
C GLY A 52 -8.34 -8.20 -5.96
N GLY A 53 -7.80 -8.76 -7.05
CA GLY A 53 -7.33 -7.99 -8.20
C GLY A 53 -8.46 -7.21 -8.91
N GLN A 54 -9.66 -7.79 -8.94
CA GLN A 54 -10.87 -7.19 -9.51
C GLN A 54 -11.59 -6.23 -8.55
N GLY A 55 -11.08 -6.03 -7.33
CA GLY A 55 -11.71 -5.18 -6.32
C GLY A 55 -12.87 -5.84 -5.56
N ARG A 56 -13.12 -7.14 -5.74
CA ARG A 56 -14.16 -7.90 -5.03
C ARG A 56 -13.66 -8.38 -3.65
N TYR A 57 -13.23 -7.43 -2.81
CA TYR A 57 -12.54 -7.73 -1.54
C TYR A 57 -13.38 -8.52 -0.53
N ALA A 58 -14.71 -8.30 -0.49
CA ALA A 58 -15.59 -9.05 0.40
C ALA A 58 -15.65 -10.54 0.02
N ALA A 59 -15.78 -10.84 -1.29
CA ALA A 59 -15.79 -12.21 -1.80
C ALA A 59 -14.43 -12.89 -1.60
N ALA A 60 -13.34 -12.18 -1.89
CA ALA A 60 -11.99 -12.68 -1.61
C ALA A 60 -11.81 -12.99 -0.11
N ALA A 61 -12.23 -12.08 0.77
CA ALA A 61 -12.11 -12.27 2.22
C ALA A 61 -12.91 -13.46 2.74
N ALA A 62 -14.07 -13.79 2.16
CA ALA A 62 -14.82 -14.99 2.52
C ALA A 62 -14.01 -16.26 2.27
N LEU A 63 -13.46 -16.41 1.05
CA LEU A 63 -12.61 -17.54 0.67
C LEU A 63 -11.36 -17.65 1.55
N LEU A 64 -10.65 -16.53 1.75
CA LEU A 64 -9.40 -16.51 2.52
C LEU A 64 -9.64 -16.89 3.99
N LYS A 65 -10.72 -16.38 4.60
CA LYS A 65 -11.04 -16.71 6.00
C LYS A 65 -11.42 -18.18 6.18
N GLU A 66 -12.12 -18.78 5.21
CA GLU A 66 -12.42 -20.20 5.24
C GLU A 66 -11.15 -21.05 5.14
N LEU A 67 -10.26 -20.74 4.19
CA LEU A 67 -8.96 -21.42 4.05
C LEU A 67 -8.12 -21.34 5.32
N VAL A 68 -8.07 -20.17 5.96
CA VAL A 68 -7.30 -19.96 7.19
C VAL A 68 -7.85 -20.77 8.37
N ARG A 69 -9.18 -20.95 8.44
CA ARG A 69 -9.88 -21.62 9.54
C ARG A 69 -9.92 -23.15 9.39
N ASP A 70 -9.95 -23.67 8.17
CA ASP A 70 -10.02 -25.11 7.95
C ASP A 70 -8.66 -25.77 8.25
N PRO A 71 -8.54 -26.63 9.29
CA PRO A 71 -7.28 -27.29 9.63
C PRO A 71 -6.81 -28.28 8.55
N ARG A 72 -7.69 -28.68 7.62
CA ARG A 72 -7.33 -29.54 6.48
C ARG A 72 -6.62 -28.78 5.37
N THR A 73 -6.65 -27.45 5.39
CA THR A 73 -5.93 -26.63 4.40
C THR A 73 -4.42 -26.74 4.64
N PRO A 74 -3.62 -27.10 3.63
CA PRO A 74 -2.16 -27.18 3.77
C PRO A 74 -1.57 -25.88 4.32
N VAL A 75 -0.57 -25.99 5.21
CA VAL A 75 0.05 -24.84 5.91
C VAL A 75 0.54 -23.77 4.93
N VAL A 76 1.16 -24.18 3.82
CA VAL A 76 1.59 -23.28 2.74
C VAL A 76 0.44 -22.43 2.19
N ILE A 77 -0.73 -23.04 1.93
CA ILE A 77 -1.90 -22.32 1.44
C ILE A 77 -2.49 -21.41 2.51
N ARG A 78 -2.50 -21.83 3.78
CA ARG A 78 -2.94 -20.98 4.90
C ARG A 78 -2.05 -19.73 5.06
N ALA A 79 -0.73 -19.89 4.94
CA ALA A 79 0.21 -18.78 4.99
C ALA A 79 -0.03 -17.80 3.84
N HIS A 80 -0.14 -18.29 2.60
CA HIS A 80 -0.47 -17.47 1.43
C HIS A 80 -1.84 -16.80 1.52
N ALA A 81 -2.83 -17.47 2.13
CA ALA A 81 -4.16 -16.89 2.36
C ALA A 81 -4.10 -15.72 3.36
N LEU A 82 -3.33 -15.85 4.45
CA LEU A 82 -3.11 -14.74 5.38
C LEU A 82 -2.41 -13.56 4.71
N VAL A 83 -1.31 -13.80 3.98
CA VAL A 83 -0.59 -12.76 3.21
C VAL A 83 -1.53 -12.02 2.24
N THR A 84 -2.36 -12.78 1.53
CA THR A 84 -3.31 -12.21 0.56
C THR A 84 -4.35 -11.35 1.27
N TRP A 85 -4.87 -11.84 2.41
CA TRP A 85 -5.83 -11.10 3.22
C TRP A 85 -5.23 -9.83 3.80
N ALA A 86 -4.01 -9.88 4.34
CA ALA A 86 -3.28 -8.71 4.81
C ALA A 86 -3.09 -7.69 3.69
N SER A 87 -2.67 -8.14 2.50
CA SER A 87 -2.57 -7.27 1.33
C SER A 87 -3.88 -6.57 1.01
N HIS A 88 -5.04 -7.24 1.11
CA HIS A 88 -6.34 -6.60 0.87
C HIS A 88 -6.70 -5.58 1.96
N LEU A 89 -6.35 -5.86 3.22
CA LEU A 89 -6.55 -4.90 4.32
C LEU A 89 -5.73 -3.63 4.09
N ARG A 90 -4.48 -3.73 3.61
CA ARG A 90 -3.63 -2.56 3.30
C ARG A 90 -4.20 -1.70 2.19
N GLN A 91 -4.74 -2.33 1.15
CA GLN A 91 -5.39 -1.60 0.04
C GLN A 91 -6.61 -0.80 0.53
N GLN A 92 -7.21 -1.18 1.65
CA GLN A 92 -8.31 -0.47 2.31
C GLN A 92 -7.85 0.51 3.40
N GLY A 93 -6.54 0.79 3.49
CA GLY A 93 -5.94 1.67 4.51
C GLY A 93 -5.72 1.02 5.88
N GLY A 94 -5.99 -0.28 6.03
CA GLY A 94 -5.95 -1.00 7.30
C GLY A 94 -4.57 -1.51 7.73
N HIS A 95 -3.53 -0.67 7.71
CA HIS A 95 -2.13 -1.07 7.95
C HIS A 95 -1.91 -1.83 9.27
N ALA A 96 -2.37 -1.30 10.40
CA ALA A 96 -2.19 -1.97 11.70
C ALA A 96 -2.87 -3.35 11.77
N ARG A 97 -3.99 -3.54 11.06
CA ARG A 97 -4.68 -4.84 10.99
C ARG A 97 -3.94 -5.79 10.06
N ALA A 98 -3.45 -5.29 8.93
CA ALA A 98 -2.66 -6.05 8.00
C ALA A 98 -1.36 -6.57 8.63
N ALA A 99 -0.64 -5.73 9.36
CA ALA A 99 0.61 -6.11 10.02
C ALA A 99 0.41 -7.29 10.99
N ARG A 100 -0.71 -7.32 11.74
CA ARG A 100 -1.04 -8.47 12.60
C ARG A 100 -1.30 -9.75 11.80
N VAL A 101 -1.94 -9.63 10.64
CA VAL A 101 -2.25 -10.77 9.76
C VAL A 101 -0.98 -11.29 9.07
N ASP A 102 -0.12 -10.40 8.55
CA ASP A 102 1.17 -10.76 7.97
C ASP A 102 2.12 -11.35 9.03
N GLY A 103 2.11 -10.84 10.27
CA GLY A 103 2.84 -11.44 11.38
C GLY A 103 2.42 -12.88 11.69
N ARG A 104 1.11 -13.17 11.65
CA ARG A 104 0.61 -14.55 11.76
C ARG A 104 1.02 -15.42 10.58
N ALA A 105 1.03 -14.87 9.37
CA ALA A 105 1.48 -15.59 8.17
C ALA A 105 2.96 -15.96 8.28
N LEU A 106 3.79 -15.02 8.76
CA LEU A 106 5.20 -15.22 9.01
C LEU A 106 5.45 -16.32 10.05
N GLY A 107 4.69 -16.32 11.16
CA GLY A 107 4.74 -17.39 12.16
C GLY A 107 4.46 -18.77 11.56
N LEU A 108 3.36 -18.91 10.82
CA LEU A 108 3.02 -20.16 10.13
C LEU A 108 4.09 -20.60 9.13
N ALA A 109 4.67 -19.67 8.37
CA ALA A 109 5.70 -19.98 7.39
C ALA A 109 6.98 -20.48 8.06
N VAL A 110 7.40 -19.85 9.17
CA VAL A 110 8.59 -20.25 9.94
C VAL A 110 8.39 -21.61 10.61
N GLU A 111 7.25 -21.83 11.27
CA GLU A 111 6.92 -23.10 11.92
C GLU A 111 6.83 -24.25 10.90
N GLY A 112 6.16 -24.01 9.76
CA GLY A 112 6.04 -25.01 8.69
C GLY A 112 7.38 -25.38 8.05
N SER A 113 8.35 -24.46 8.03
CA SER A 113 9.70 -24.72 7.52
C SER A 113 10.61 -25.42 8.53
N ALA A 114 10.25 -25.50 9.81
CA ALA A 114 11.08 -26.16 10.82
C ALA A 114 11.00 -27.70 10.76
N GLY A 115 9.96 -28.25 10.12
CA GLY A 115 9.73 -29.70 9.99
C GLY A 115 10.19 -30.32 8.66
N ALA A 116 10.51 -29.49 7.67
CA ALA A 116 11.18 -29.91 6.44
C ALA A 116 12.64 -29.45 6.56
N ALA A 117 13.61 -30.36 6.39
CA ALA A 117 15.02 -29.98 6.38
C ALA A 117 15.21 -28.73 5.53
N ALA A 118 15.97 -27.76 6.04
CA ALA A 118 16.11 -26.41 5.51
C ALA A 118 16.75 -26.40 4.11
N ASP A 119 15.99 -26.79 3.09
CA ASP A 119 16.32 -26.50 1.71
C ASP A 119 15.98 -25.03 1.49
N LEU A 120 17.01 -24.20 1.57
CA LEU A 120 16.95 -22.87 0.96
C LEU A 120 16.40 -23.05 -0.46
N PRO A 121 15.47 -22.18 -0.91
CA PRO A 121 14.90 -22.33 -2.24
C PRO A 121 16.03 -22.39 -3.27
N GLN A 122 16.03 -23.44 -4.10
CA GLN A 122 17.10 -23.66 -5.07
C GLN A 122 17.16 -22.47 -6.05
N PRO A 123 18.35 -21.97 -6.38
CA PRO A 123 18.50 -20.93 -7.40
C PRO A 123 17.83 -21.36 -8.71
N GLY A 124 16.87 -20.56 -9.19
CA GLY A 124 16.18 -20.79 -10.46
C GLY A 124 14.82 -21.49 -10.38
N ALA A 125 14.36 -21.92 -9.21
CA ALA A 125 13.00 -22.46 -9.06
C ALA A 125 11.96 -21.33 -9.15
N ASP A 126 11.04 -21.39 -10.11
CA ASP A 126 9.92 -20.44 -10.22
C ASP A 126 8.77 -20.83 -9.26
N LEU A 127 9.03 -20.67 -7.96
CA LEU A 127 8.05 -21.02 -6.93
C LEU A 127 7.23 -19.79 -6.54
N CYS A 128 6.02 -19.72 -7.11
CA CYS A 128 5.03 -18.72 -6.69
C CYS A 128 4.26 -19.13 -5.42
N VAL A 129 4.34 -20.40 -5.02
CA VAL A 129 3.55 -21.01 -3.95
C VAL A 129 4.37 -22.03 -3.14
N ASP A 130 5.11 -21.52 -2.17
CA ASP A 130 5.87 -22.28 -1.18
C ASP A 130 5.95 -21.48 0.15
N LEU A 131 6.53 -22.06 1.20
CA LEU A 131 6.65 -21.39 2.50
C LEU A 131 7.66 -20.24 2.49
N GLY A 132 8.72 -20.33 1.69
CA GLY A 132 9.69 -19.27 1.47
C GLY A 132 9.06 -18.06 0.77
N SER A 133 8.30 -18.27 -0.31
CA SER A 133 7.56 -17.18 -0.98
C SER A 133 6.48 -16.56 -0.07
N ALA A 134 5.80 -17.36 0.77
CA ALA A 134 4.88 -16.82 1.78
C ALA A 134 5.62 -15.97 2.84
N ARG A 135 6.80 -16.42 3.28
CA ARG A 135 7.65 -15.69 4.22
C ARG A 135 8.17 -14.38 3.64
N ALA A 136 8.65 -14.40 2.40
CA ALA A 136 9.07 -13.20 1.67
C ALA A 136 7.92 -12.19 1.58
N ASP A 137 6.74 -12.64 1.15
CA ASP A 137 5.59 -11.76 1.00
C ASP A 137 5.09 -11.18 2.32
N ALA A 138 5.12 -11.95 3.41
CA ALA A 138 4.75 -11.48 4.73
C ALA A 138 5.72 -10.40 5.24
N LEU A 139 7.03 -10.59 5.03
CA LEU A 139 8.06 -9.59 5.37
C LEU A 139 7.91 -8.32 4.51
N VAL A 140 7.66 -8.47 3.21
CA VAL A 140 7.36 -7.34 2.30
C VAL A 140 6.07 -6.62 2.73
N GLY A 141 5.05 -7.36 3.17
CA GLY A 141 3.80 -6.80 3.69
C GLY A 141 4.01 -5.98 4.95
N LEU A 142 4.76 -6.51 5.92
CA LEU A 142 5.16 -5.80 7.14
C LEU A 142 6.00 -4.56 6.82
N ALA A 143 6.90 -4.63 5.83
CA ALA A 143 7.67 -3.47 5.38
C ALA A 143 6.77 -2.37 4.80
N ALA A 144 5.80 -2.76 3.97
CA ALA A 144 4.81 -1.83 3.42
C ALA A 144 3.94 -1.18 4.52
N ASP A 145 3.61 -1.91 5.59
CA ASP A 145 2.91 -1.34 6.74
C ASP A 145 3.77 -0.38 7.55
N ALA A 146 5.04 -0.72 7.80
CA ALA A 146 5.99 0.18 8.45
C ALA A 146 6.17 1.48 7.64
N LEU A 147 6.32 1.36 6.32
CA LEU A 147 6.34 2.49 5.39
C LEU A 147 5.05 3.33 5.49
N GLY A 148 3.87 2.71 5.45
CA GLY A 148 2.59 3.40 5.59
C GLY A 148 2.40 4.08 6.96
N GLN A 149 3.16 3.67 7.97
CA GLN A 149 3.21 4.28 9.30
C GLN A 149 4.36 5.30 9.46
N GLY A 150 5.18 5.51 8.43
CA GLY A 150 6.31 6.44 8.45
C GLY A 150 7.61 5.88 9.02
N ASP A 151 7.67 4.61 9.41
CA ASP A 151 8.89 3.97 9.91
C ASP A 151 9.72 3.36 8.75
N LEU A 152 10.46 4.23 8.08
CA LEU A 152 11.32 3.84 6.95
C LEU A 152 12.47 2.91 7.39
N GLY A 153 12.95 3.04 8.62
CA GLY A 153 14.04 2.22 9.14
C GLY A 153 13.60 0.77 9.39
N ALA A 154 12.40 0.57 9.94
CA ALA A 154 11.82 -0.76 10.06
C ALA A 154 11.50 -1.37 8.69
N SER A 155 10.99 -0.56 7.75
CA SER A 155 10.76 -1.00 6.38
C SER A 155 12.02 -1.58 5.74
N ASP A 156 13.14 -0.84 5.79
CA ASP A 156 14.43 -1.31 5.21
C ASP A 156 14.90 -2.64 5.82
N ARG A 157 14.90 -2.75 7.16
CA ARG A 157 15.32 -3.99 7.84
C ARG A 157 14.46 -5.19 7.42
N LEU A 158 13.16 -4.97 7.24
CA LEU A 158 12.22 -6.01 6.81
C LEU A 158 12.44 -6.38 5.33
N LEU A 159 12.70 -5.42 4.45
CA LEU A 159 13.02 -5.66 3.04
C LEU A 159 14.34 -6.41 2.85
N THR A 160 15.38 -6.08 3.62
CA THR A 160 16.65 -6.83 3.64
C THR A 160 16.42 -8.29 4.02
N ARG A 161 15.58 -8.55 5.04
CA ARG A 161 15.24 -9.91 5.43
C ARG A 161 14.39 -10.62 4.37
N ALA A 162 13.45 -9.92 3.74
CA ALA A 162 12.60 -10.48 2.71
C ALA A 162 13.38 -10.96 1.49
N ASP A 163 14.44 -10.24 1.10
CA ASP A 163 15.29 -10.56 -0.05
C ASP A 163 15.86 -11.98 0.01
N THR A 164 16.22 -12.44 1.22
CA THR A 164 16.74 -13.80 1.44
C THR A 164 15.76 -14.92 1.08
N TRP A 165 14.45 -14.61 1.02
CA TRP A 165 13.38 -15.55 0.71
C TRP A 165 12.67 -15.24 -0.60
N ALA A 166 13.02 -14.13 -1.27
CA ALA A 166 12.35 -13.66 -2.48
C ALA A 166 12.82 -14.46 -3.70
N VAL A 167 12.39 -15.73 -3.78
CA VAL A 167 12.64 -16.63 -4.91
C VAL A 167 11.40 -16.73 -5.79
N GLY A 168 11.59 -16.91 -7.10
CA GLY A 168 10.53 -16.82 -8.10
C GLY A 168 10.15 -15.37 -8.44
N TRP A 169 9.40 -15.18 -9.52
CA TRP A 169 9.14 -13.81 -10.01
C TRP A 169 8.21 -13.01 -9.09
N ARG A 170 7.22 -13.65 -8.47
CA ARG A 170 6.16 -12.95 -7.74
C ARG A 170 6.66 -12.29 -6.44
N PRO A 171 7.38 -12.98 -5.53
CA PRO A 171 7.96 -12.33 -4.36
C PRO A 171 8.96 -11.23 -4.75
N ARG A 172 9.77 -11.46 -5.79
CA ARG A 172 10.76 -10.51 -6.31
C ARG A 172 10.11 -9.23 -6.85
N VAL A 173 9.03 -9.33 -7.62
CA VAL A 173 8.26 -8.15 -8.08
C VAL A 173 7.68 -7.38 -6.89
N ARG A 174 7.09 -8.09 -5.92
CA ARG A 174 6.49 -7.46 -4.73
C ARG A 174 7.52 -6.75 -3.85
N LEU A 175 8.70 -7.36 -3.68
CA LEU A 175 9.84 -6.74 -3.01
C LEU A 175 10.26 -5.44 -3.68
N ARG A 176 10.41 -5.44 -5.01
CA ARG A 176 10.77 -4.26 -5.80
C ARG A 176 9.76 -3.14 -5.69
N TRP A 177 8.46 -3.45 -5.65
CA TRP A 177 7.43 -2.43 -5.43
C TRP A 177 7.67 -1.68 -4.13
N VAL A 178 7.86 -2.39 -3.02
CA VAL A 178 8.04 -1.74 -1.72
C VAL A 178 9.40 -1.04 -1.61
N ARG A 179 10.47 -1.60 -2.21
CA ARG A 179 11.77 -0.91 -2.32
C ARG A 179 11.65 0.43 -3.07
N ALA A 180 10.95 0.43 -4.21
CA ALA A 180 10.68 1.65 -4.95
C ALA A 180 9.85 2.65 -4.13
N GLU A 181 8.79 2.21 -3.45
CA GLU A 181 7.96 3.07 -2.60
C GLU A 181 8.77 3.68 -1.43
N VAL A 182 9.66 2.91 -0.79
CA VAL A 182 10.59 3.43 0.23
C VAL A 182 11.54 4.47 -0.37
N ALA A 183 12.12 4.20 -1.54
CA ALA A 183 13.01 5.12 -2.23
C ALA A 183 12.29 6.44 -2.58
N LEU A 184 11.05 6.37 -3.07
CA LEU A 184 10.19 7.54 -3.30
C LEU A 184 9.95 8.34 -2.01
N ALA A 185 9.64 7.67 -0.90
CA ALA A 185 9.45 8.33 0.40
C ALA A 185 10.71 9.04 0.91
N ARG A 186 11.90 8.52 0.57
CA ARG A 186 13.20 9.14 0.86
C ARG A 186 13.59 10.24 -0.13
N GLY A 187 12.91 10.33 -1.27
CA GLY A 187 13.30 11.22 -2.38
C GLY A 187 14.44 10.68 -3.23
N ASP A 188 14.82 9.41 -3.08
CA ASP A 188 15.78 8.72 -3.95
C ASP A 188 15.07 8.23 -5.23
N LEU A 189 14.92 9.16 -6.18
CA LEU A 189 14.17 8.90 -7.41
C LEU A 189 14.92 7.97 -8.37
N ASP A 190 16.25 7.87 -8.27
CA ASP A 190 17.04 6.99 -9.12
C ASP A 190 16.87 5.53 -8.69
N THR A 191 16.92 5.25 -7.39
CA THR A 191 16.60 3.91 -6.88
C THR A 191 15.16 3.54 -7.18
N ALA A 192 14.20 4.45 -6.98
CA ALA A 192 12.80 4.22 -7.34
C ALA A 192 12.63 3.86 -8.82
N ALA A 193 13.34 4.54 -9.71
CA ALA A 193 13.28 4.28 -11.15
C ALA A 193 13.87 2.91 -11.52
N ARG A 194 15.02 2.54 -10.92
CA ARG A 194 15.63 1.22 -11.15
C ARG A 194 14.73 0.08 -10.68
N GLU A 195 14.21 0.19 -9.46
CA GLU A 195 13.35 -0.84 -8.85
C GLU A 195 12.02 -0.99 -9.61
N SER A 196 11.37 0.12 -9.97
CA SER A 196 10.12 0.09 -10.74
C SER A 196 10.30 -0.44 -12.17
N ALA A 197 11.39 -0.05 -12.87
CA ALA A 197 11.70 -0.59 -14.19
C ALA A 197 11.98 -2.10 -14.15
N ALA A 198 12.75 -2.57 -13.15
CA ALA A 198 12.99 -3.99 -12.96
C ALA A 198 11.70 -4.77 -12.64
N ALA A 199 10.79 -4.18 -11.85
CA ALA A 199 9.47 -4.78 -11.60
C ALA A 199 8.61 -4.89 -12.88
N VAL A 200 8.68 -3.90 -13.78
CA VAL A 200 8.02 -3.94 -15.10
C VAL A 200 8.59 -5.08 -15.95
N ALA A 201 9.92 -5.15 -16.08
CA ALA A 201 10.60 -6.17 -16.88
C ALA A 201 10.26 -7.58 -16.39
N GLU A 202 10.32 -7.80 -15.08
CA GLU A 202 10.04 -9.12 -14.48
C GLU A 202 8.56 -9.50 -14.58
N SER A 203 7.63 -8.54 -14.38
CA SER A 203 6.20 -8.80 -14.55
C SER A 203 5.84 -9.13 -16.00
N ALA A 204 6.51 -8.50 -16.97
CA ALA A 204 6.35 -8.78 -18.39
C ALA A 204 6.88 -10.18 -18.75
N ALA A 205 8.08 -10.52 -18.28
CA ALA A 205 8.67 -11.85 -18.48
C ALA A 205 7.79 -12.97 -17.88
N ALA A 206 7.16 -12.70 -16.74
CA ALA A 206 6.23 -13.63 -16.10
C ALA A 206 4.86 -13.74 -16.80
N GLY A 207 4.56 -12.90 -17.80
CA GLY A 207 3.26 -12.88 -18.49
C GLY A 207 2.09 -12.46 -17.59
N SER A 208 2.36 -11.82 -16.45
CA SER A 208 1.33 -11.47 -15.47
C SER A 208 0.77 -10.08 -15.72
N ARG A 209 -0.39 -10.00 -16.39
CA ARG A 209 -0.99 -8.71 -16.80
C ARG A 209 -1.27 -7.80 -15.62
N ARG A 210 -1.76 -8.34 -14.50
CA ARG A 210 -2.03 -7.56 -13.28
C ARG A 210 -0.77 -6.96 -12.67
N HIS A 211 0.29 -7.77 -12.53
CA HIS A 211 1.54 -7.31 -11.94
C HIS A 211 2.22 -6.29 -12.87
N LEU A 212 2.13 -6.50 -14.19
CA LEU A 212 2.64 -5.55 -15.19
C LEU A 212 1.95 -4.18 -15.08
N VAL A 213 0.62 -4.14 -15.03
CA VAL A 213 -0.12 -2.88 -14.86
C VAL A 213 0.26 -2.17 -13.56
N LYS A 214 0.36 -2.90 -12.44
CA LYS A 214 0.80 -2.31 -11.16
C LYS A 214 2.24 -1.79 -11.23
N SER A 215 3.16 -2.54 -11.84
CA SER A 215 4.55 -2.11 -11.99
C SER A 215 4.67 -0.86 -12.89
N ARG A 216 3.88 -0.79 -13.97
CA ARG A 216 3.81 0.39 -14.85
C ARG A 216 3.26 1.61 -14.14
N LEU A 217 2.23 1.45 -13.31
CA LEU A 217 1.73 2.54 -12.46
C LEU A 217 2.86 3.15 -11.63
N LEU A 218 3.62 2.30 -10.93
CA LEU A 218 4.73 2.75 -10.08
C LEU A 218 5.85 3.42 -10.89
N ALA A 219 6.17 2.89 -12.08
CA ALA A 219 7.13 3.49 -13.00
C ALA A 219 6.67 4.86 -13.52
N ALA A 220 5.40 5.00 -13.91
CA ALA A 220 4.83 6.25 -14.39
C ALA A 220 4.78 7.32 -13.28
N VAL A 221 4.40 6.95 -12.05
CA VAL A 221 4.49 7.84 -10.87
C VAL A 221 5.94 8.29 -10.63
N THR A 222 6.89 7.36 -10.74
CA THR A 222 8.31 7.69 -10.57
C THR A 222 8.82 8.64 -11.65
N ALA A 223 8.47 8.38 -12.91
CA ALA A 223 8.81 9.26 -14.04
C ALA A 223 8.22 10.67 -13.85
N ARG A 224 6.97 10.76 -13.39
CA ARG A 224 6.31 12.03 -13.09
C ARG A 224 7.05 12.86 -12.04
N LEU A 225 7.59 12.21 -11.02
CA LEU A 225 8.37 12.86 -9.96
C LEU A 225 9.76 13.30 -10.41
N ARG A 226 10.33 12.61 -11.40
CA ARG A 226 11.62 12.97 -12.02
C ARG A 226 11.51 14.05 -13.08
N ALA A 227 10.32 14.26 -13.64
CA ALA A 227 10.10 15.18 -14.75
C ALA A 227 10.41 16.64 -14.38
N ALA A 228 11.50 17.16 -14.95
CA ALA A 228 12.00 18.51 -14.70
C ALA A 228 11.35 19.57 -15.61
N ASP A 229 11.01 19.20 -16.84
CA ASP A 229 10.43 20.10 -17.85
C ASP A 229 8.96 19.76 -18.18
N PRO A 230 8.22 20.69 -18.82
CA PRO A 230 6.81 20.47 -19.17
C PRO A 230 6.57 19.28 -20.11
N THR A 231 7.48 19.00 -21.04
CA THR A 231 7.34 17.89 -22.00
C THR A 231 7.43 16.55 -21.28
N ALA A 232 8.42 16.38 -20.41
CA ALA A 232 8.57 15.19 -19.57
C ALA A 232 7.37 15.00 -18.62
N ARG A 233 6.80 16.11 -18.11
CA ARG A 233 5.61 16.05 -17.25
C ARG A 233 4.36 15.63 -18.03
N ALA A 234 4.18 16.13 -19.25
CA ALA A 234 3.09 15.75 -20.13
C ALA A 234 3.20 14.28 -20.57
N ALA A 235 4.41 13.81 -20.88
CA ALA A 235 4.64 12.39 -21.18
C ALA A 235 4.29 11.49 -20.00
N ALA A 236 4.69 11.85 -18.78
CA ALA A 236 4.35 11.08 -17.59
C ALA A 236 2.84 11.07 -17.28
N LEU A 237 2.12 12.16 -17.57
CA LEU A 237 0.65 12.17 -17.50
C LEU A 237 0.04 11.19 -18.51
N ALA A 238 0.49 11.22 -19.76
CA ALA A 238 0.01 10.31 -20.79
C ALA A 238 0.28 8.83 -20.43
N ASP A 239 1.41 8.53 -19.81
CA ASP A 239 1.71 7.19 -19.29
C ASP A 239 0.74 6.76 -18.18
N LEU A 240 0.38 7.67 -17.26
CA LEU A 240 -0.59 7.40 -16.20
C LEU A 240 -2.00 7.13 -16.78
N ASP A 241 -2.43 7.92 -17.76
CA ASP A 241 -3.69 7.70 -18.48
C ASP A 241 -3.70 6.35 -19.22
N ALA A 242 -2.60 6.01 -19.88
CA ALA A 242 -2.43 4.71 -20.54
C ALA A 242 -2.52 3.55 -19.54
N VAL A 243 -1.93 3.69 -18.34
CA VAL A 243 -2.06 2.71 -17.26
C VAL A 243 -3.50 2.59 -16.76
N ALA A 244 -4.21 3.71 -16.61
CA ALA A 244 -5.62 3.70 -16.21
C ALA A 244 -6.51 2.98 -17.23
N ALA A 245 -6.29 3.22 -18.53
CA ALA A 245 -6.97 2.52 -19.61
C ALA A 245 -6.64 1.01 -19.62
N GLN A 246 -5.36 0.65 -19.48
CA GLN A 246 -4.93 -0.76 -19.38
C GLN A 246 -5.56 -1.48 -18.18
N ALA A 247 -5.67 -0.81 -17.03
CA ALA A 247 -6.32 -1.35 -15.84
C ALA A 247 -7.82 -1.53 -16.05
N ALA A 248 -8.48 -0.60 -16.75
CA ALA A 248 -9.90 -0.69 -17.08
C ALA A 248 -10.18 -1.89 -18.01
N ASP A 249 -9.44 -2.02 -19.11
CA ASP A 249 -9.56 -3.15 -20.05
C ASP A 249 -9.30 -4.50 -19.37
N ALA A 250 -8.35 -4.52 -18.43
CA ALA A 250 -8.00 -5.70 -17.65
C ALA A 250 -8.99 -6.03 -16.52
N GLY A 251 -10.05 -5.24 -16.30
CA GLY A 251 -10.99 -5.42 -15.18
C GLY A 251 -10.38 -5.19 -13.79
N LEU A 252 -9.25 -4.48 -13.72
CA LEU A 252 -8.49 -4.23 -12.49
C LEU A 252 -8.94 -2.93 -11.84
N VAL A 253 -10.18 -2.92 -11.34
CA VAL A 253 -10.83 -1.73 -10.76
C VAL A 253 -9.94 -0.98 -9.77
N PRO A 254 -9.29 -1.61 -8.78
CA PRO A 254 -8.44 -0.88 -7.82
C PRO A 254 -7.26 -0.14 -8.48
N LEU A 255 -6.65 -0.71 -9.51
CA LEU A 255 -5.52 -0.09 -10.21
C LEU A 255 -5.97 1.02 -11.15
N ARG A 256 -7.18 0.89 -11.75
CA ARG A 256 -7.78 1.96 -12.54
C ARG A 256 -7.95 3.21 -11.68
N TRP A 257 -8.57 3.07 -10.50
CA TRP A 257 -8.73 4.19 -9.56
C TRP A 257 -7.39 4.81 -9.18
N ALA A 258 -6.39 3.97 -8.88
CA ALA A 258 -5.07 4.44 -8.51
C ALA A 258 -4.38 5.25 -9.61
N ALA A 259 -4.40 4.74 -10.84
CA ALA A 259 -3.83 5.42 -11.99
C ALA A 259 -4.57 6.71 -12.33
N SER A 260 -5.91 6.72 -12.27
CA SER A 260 -6.71 7.91 -12.54
C SER A 260 -6.50 9.03 -11.52
N LEU A 261 -6.32 8.70 -10.24
CA LEU A 261 -5.97 9.72 -9.23
C LEU A 261 -4.57 10.28 -9.47
N ALA A 262 -3.59 9.41 -9.72
CA ALA A 262 -2.23 9.84 -10.04
C ALA A 262 -2.18 10.74 -11.30
N ALA A 263 -2.98 10.42 -12.32
CA ALA A 263 -3.13 11.23 -13.52
C ALA A 263 -3.75 12.60 -13.22
N ALA A 264 -4.82 12.65 -12.41
CA ALA A 264 -5.43 13.91 -11.99
C ALA A 264 -4.43 14.80 -11.24
N ASP A 265 -3.68 14.24 -10.29
CA ASP A 265 -2.66 14.99 -9.54
C ASP A 265 -1.52 15.46 -10.46
N ALA A 266 -1.16 14.66 -11.47
CA ALA A 266 -0.16 15.03 -12.46
C ALA A 266 -0.62 16.19 -13.36
N ALA A 267 -1.89 16.19 -13.76
CA ALA A 267 -2.54 17.23 -14.57
C ALA A 267 -2.65 18.56 -13.81
N ASP A 268 -3.12 18.53 -12.55
CA ASP A 268 -3.21 19.73 -11.70
C ASP A 268 -1.84 20.42 -11.56
N ALA A 269 -0.77 19.63 -11.41
CA ALA A 269 0.59 20.14 -11.30
C ALA A 269 1.21 20.60 -12.65
N LEU A 270 0.65 20.19 -13.79
CA LEU A 270 0.99 20.77 -15.10
C LEU A 270 0.32 22.14 -15.26
N ASP A 271 -0.96 22.24 -14.92
CA ASP A 271 -1.73 23.49 -15.00
C ASP A 271 -1.19 24.57 -14.06
N ALA A 272 -0.74 24.19 -12.85
CA ALA A 272 -0.08 25.10 -11.93
C ALA A 272 1.28 25.61 -12.45
N GLY A 273 1.96 24.84 -13.30
CA GLY A 273 3.24 25.21 -13.91
C GLY A 273 3.11 26.07 -15.17
N THR A 274 1.94 26.08 -15.81
CA THR A 274 1.61 26.91 -16.98
C THR A 274 0.90 28.21 -16.59
N ALA A 275 0.34 28.30 -15.38
CA ALA A 275 -0.11 29.55 -14.81
C ALA A 275 1.07 30.54 -14.74
N ALA A 276 0.97 31.63 -15.50
CA ALA A 276 1.90 32.75 -15.35
C ALA A 276 1.96 33.16 -13.87
N PRO A 277 3.14 33.47 -13.30
CA PRO A 277 3.21 34.00 -11.95
C PRO A 277 2.24 35.19 -11.87
N PRO A 278 1.44 35.33 -10.78
CA PRO A 278 0.54 36.47 -10.66
C PRO A 278 1.37 37.71 -10.90
N GLY A 279 1.10 38.40 -12.02
CA GLY A 279 1.88 39.53 -12.46
C GLY A 279 2.02 40.48 -11.29
N VAL A 280 3.26 40.88 -11.01
CA VAL A 280 3.56 41.89 -9.98
C VAL A 280 2.71 43.11 -10.31
N ARG A 281 1.55 43.23 -9.66
CA ARG A 281 0.79 44.46 -9.66
C ARG A 281 1.60 45.44 -8.83
N SER A 282 2.18 46.42 -9.52
CA SER A 282 2.84 47.58 -8.92
C SER A 282 2.01 48.11 -7.73
N PRO A 283 2.58 48.23 -6.52
CA PRO A 283 1.85 48.74 -5.37
C PRO A 283 1.89 50.26 -5.36
N LEU A 284 1.14 50.91 -6.26
CA LEU A 284 0.91 52.36 -6.20
C LEU A 284 -0.50 52.73 -6.68
N ARG A 285 -1.50 52.59 -5.80
CA ARG A 285 -2.33 53.71 -5.32
C ARG A 285 -3.33 53.23 -4.28
N ARG A 286 -3.16 53.71 -3.04
CA ARG A 286 -4.22 53.75 -2.04
C ARG A 286 -5.19 54.88 -2.41
N SER A 287 -6.44 54.53 -2.67
CA SER A 287 -7.65 55.23 -2.17
C SER A 287 -8.76 54.19 -2.27
N GLY A 288 -9.26 53.61 -1.19
CA GLY A 288 -10.00 54.30 -0.15
C GLY A 288 -11.47 53.95 -0.34
N ALA A 289 -11.89 52.78 0.17
CA ALA A 289 -13.28 52.45 0.52
C ALA A 289 -13.29 51.03 1.12
N LYS A 290 -13.69 50.91 2.38
CA LYS A 290 -14.02 49.62 3.02
C LYS A 290 -15.42 49.20 2.58
N PRO A 291 -15.68 47.90 2.41
CA PRO A 291 -16.91 47.35 2.93
C PRO A 291 -16.65 46.16 3.89
N HIS A 292 -17.63 45.98 4.76
CA HIS A 292 -17.67 45.16 5.96
C HIS A 292 -17.61 43.65 5.71
N PRO A 293 -17.13 42.84 6.67
CA PRO A 293 -17.25 41.38 6.60
C PRO A 293 -18.67 40.94 6.95
N SER A 294 -19.37 40.32 5.99
CA SER A 294 -20.60 39.58 6.25
C SER A 294 -20.27 38.30 7.00
N VAL A 295 -20.67 38.31 8.26
CA VAL A 295 -20.74 37.18 9.18
C VAL A 295 -21.74 36.15 8.64
N ILE A 296 -21.29 34.91 8.41
CA ILE A 296 -22.19 33.75 8.38
C ILE A 296 -22.01 33.01 9.71
N VAL A 297 -22.94 33.27 10.62
CA VAL A 297 -23.16 32.50 11.85
C VAL A 297 -24.13 31.37 11.51
N CYS A 298 -23.72 30.13 11.73
CA CYS A 298 -24.65 29.03 11.97
C CYS A 298 -24.82 28.88 13.50
N PRO A 299 -26.06 28.68 13.99
CA PRO A 299 -26.37 28.77 15.40
C PRO A 299 -25.97 27.51 16.16
N THR A 300 -25.25 27.68 17.26
CA THR A 300 -25.18 26.69 18.35
C THR A 300 -26.43 26.83 19.20
N ALA A 301 -27.21 25.76 19.29
CA ALA A 301 -28.23 25.61 20.31
C ALA A 301 -27.53 25.23 21.62
N ASP A 302 -27.62 26.10 22.64
CA ASP A 302 -27.51 25.69 24.04
C ASP A 302 -28.23 26.72 24.90
N GLY A 303 -29.27 26.25 25.59
CA GLY A 303 -30.03 26.99 26.59
C GLY A 303 -30.21 26.10 27.82
N GLY A 304 -29.39 26.34 28.85
CA GLY A 304 -29.52 25.77 30.18
C GLY A 304 -28.96 26.74 31.23
N PRO A 305 -29.60 26.94 32.41
CA PRO A 305 -29.51 28.18 33.19
C PRO A 305 -28.55 28.08 34.43
N PRO A 306 -28.35 29.18 35.20
CA PRO A 306 -27.09 29.52 35.87
C PRO A 306 -27.05 29.35 37.41
N GLY A 307 -25.85 29.52 37.98
CA GLY A 307 -25.56 29.73 39.43
C GLY A 307 -24.35 28.90 39.86
N VAL A 308 -23.36 29.32 40.67
CA VAL A 308 -23.19 30.35 41.72
C VAL A 308 -21.65 30.54 41.93
N PRO A 309 -21.14 31.66 42.49
CA PRO A 309 -19.72 32.06 42.42
C PRO A 309 -18.88 31.80 43.70
N GLY A 310 -17.55 31.80 43.54
CA GLY A 310 -16.52 31.86 44.59
C GLY A 310 -15.29 31.03 44.20
N ARG A 311 -14.01 31.41 44.33
CA ARG A 311 -13.28 32.38 45.16
C ARG A 311 -11.91 32.66 44.49
N PRO A 312 -11.10 33.64 44.96
CA PRO A 312 -9.89 34.09 44.28
C PRO A 312 -8.60 33.38 44.72
N SER A 313 -7.58 33.47 43.85
CA SER A 313 -6.14 33.67 44.12
C SER A 313 -5.40 32.67 45.02
N ILE A 314 -4.28 32.12 44.53
CA ILE A 314 -2.91 32.26 45.09
C ILE A 314 -1.92 31.42 44.23
N ARG A 315 -0.91 32.07 43.66
CA ARG A 315 0.46 31.54 43.46
C ARG A 315 1.31 32.10 44.62
N PRO A 316 2.34 31.41 45.15
CA PRO A 316 3.68 31.43 44.54
C PRO A 316 4.51 30.12 44.74
N ILE A 317 5.36 29.75 43.77
CA ILE A 317 6.84 29.82 43.75
C ILE A 317 7.55 28.82 44.66
N GLY A 318 8.42 28.00 44.06
CA GLY A 318 9.76 27.77 44.62
C GLY A 318 10.28 26.33 44.63
N SER A 319 11.44 26.16 43.97
CA SER A 319 12.47 25.10 44.13
C SER A 319 12.12 23.69 43.64
N ASP A 320 13.02 22.92 43.03
CA ASP A 320 14.37 23.15 42.55
C ASP A 320 14.69 21.98 41.59
N GLU A 321 15.43 22.30 40.53
CA GLU A 321 16.55 21.55 39.96
C GLU A 321 16.46 20.00 39.85
N SER A 322 16.74 19.40 38.69
CA SER A 322 18.10 19.47 38.14
C SER A 322 18.28 18.64 36.86
N HIS A 323 19.23 19.11 36.03
CA HIS A 323 20.00 18.43 34.98
C HIS A 323 19.29 17.84 33.74
N ASP A 324 19.44 18.51 32.59
CA ASP A 324 20.40 18.01 31.59
C ASP A 324 20.91 19.10 30.62
N ARG A 325 22.23 19.21 30.48
CA ARG A 325 22.95 20.07 29.53
C ARG A 325 23.94 19.22 28.73
N ARG A 326 23.81 19.22 27.39
CA ARG A 326 24.85 19.36 26.34
C ARG A 326 24.24 18.90 25.01
N ARG A 327 23.88 19.78 24.07
CA ARG A 327 24.70 20.48 23.05
C ARG A 327 25.58 19.56 22.19
N GLU A 328 25.15 19.39 20.93
CA GLU A 328 25.97 19.44 19.70
C GLU A 328 24.99 19.70 18.53
N GLU A 329 24.88 20.94 18.06
CA GLU A 329 25.49 21.41 16.80
C GLU A 329 25.10 20.56 15.58
N VAL A 330 24.00 20.94 14.91
CA VAL A 330 23.81 20.63 13.49
C VAL A 330 23.87 21.93 12.71
N ARG A 331 24.93 22.00 11.93
CA ARG A 331 25.32 23.07 11.02
C ARG A 331 24.19 23.42 10.06
N GLU A 332 24.04 24.72 9.85
CA GLU A 332 23.34 25.31 8.73
C GLU A 332 23.78 24.63 7.42
N SER A 333 22.82 24.02 6.73
CA SER A 333 22.90 23.80 5.29
C SER A 333 21.85 24.71 4.65
N THR A 334 22.32 25.89 4.26
CA THR A 334 21.60 26.84 3.42
C THR A 334 21.36 26.25 2.02
N ASN A 335 20.15 26.44 1.52
CA ASN A 335 19.65 26.25 0.15
C ASN A 335 19.02 24.89 -0.19
N GLY A 336 17.81 24.65 0.35
CA GLY A 336 16.82 23.74 -0.23
C GLY A 336 15.45 24.40 -0.23
N ALA A 337 14.87 24.65 -1.41
CA ALA A 337 13.56 25.28 -1.55
C ALA A 337 12.47 24.53 -0.75
N PRO A 338 11.54 25.22 -0.05
CA PRO A 338 10.64 24.61 0.93
C PRO A 338 9.45 23.81 0.34
N ASP A 339 9.42 23.49 -0.96
CA ASP A 339 8.21 23.02 -1.66
C ASP A 339 8.25 21.54 -2.13
N GLY A 340 9.25 20.75 -1.71
CA GLY A 340 9.46 19.39 -2.24
C GLY A 340 9.01 18.24 -1.33
N ALA A 341 9.19 18.37 -0.01
CA ALA A 341 8.96 17.27 0.92
C ALA A 341 7.47 16.89 1.11
N PRO A 342 6.51 17.84 1.15
CA PRO A 342 5.09 17.52 1.21
C PRO A 342 4.58 16.83 -0.07
N ARG A 343 5.02 17.29 -1.25
CA ARG A 343 4.66 16.69 -2.55
C ARG A 343 5.22 15.28 -2.71
N ARG A 344 6.44 14.99 -2.22
CA ARG A 344 7.01 13.63 -2.20
C ARG A 344 6.26 12.69 -1.26
N ARG A 345 5.80 13.19 -0.10
CA ARG A 345 4.92 12.41 0.82
C ARG A 345 3.54 12.14 0.20
N HIS A 346 2.99 13.11 -0.52
CA HIS A 346 1.72 12.95 -1.23
C HIS A 346 1.83 11.99 -2.43
N ALA A 347 2.91 12.04 -3.21
CA ALA A 347 3.15 11.09 -4.30
C ALA A 347 3.51 9.68 -3.80
N ALA A 348 4.21 9.58 -2.67
CA ALA A 348 4.32 8.33 -1.93
C ALA A 348 2.92 7.85 -1.47
N SER A 349 2.03 8.73 -1.02
CA SER A 349 0.61 8.43 -0.68
C SER A 349 -0.28 8.08 -1.88
N ILE A 350 0.09 8.48 -3.11
CA ILE A 350 -0.60 8.09 -4.34
C ILE A 350 -0.16 6.68 -4.78
N ALA A 351 1.12 6.33 -4.59
CA ALA A 351 1.62 4.95 -4.73
C ALA A 351 1.17 4.05 -3.55
N LEU A 352 1.10 4.60 -2.34
CA LEU A 352 0.68 3.96 -1.09
C LEU A 352 -0.81 4.21 -0.85
N SER A 353 -1.65 3.32 -1.36
CA SER A 353 -3.05 3.18 -0.94
C SER A 353 -3.92 4.40 -1.21
N VAL A 354 -4.51 4.37 -2.41
CA VAL A 354 -5.59 5.23 -2.97
C VAL A 354 -6.87 5.36 -2.12
N ILE A 355 -6.85 4.89 -0.87
CA ILE A 355 -7.96 4.97 0.08
C ILE A 355 -7.63 5.86 1.30
N LEU A 356 -6.36 6.20 1.55
CA LEU A 356 -5.98 6.93 2.77
C LEU A 356 -6.41 8.40 2.80
N ASP A 357 -6.42 9.10 1.66
CA ASP A 357 -6.59 10.57 1.69
C ASP A 357 -8.00 11.09 1.33
N ARG A 358 -8.93 10.21 0.92
CA ARG A 358 -10.33 10.60 0.60
C ARG A 358 -11.42 9.78 1.28
N SER A 359 -11.10 9.11 2.39
CA SER A 359 -12.14 8.60 3.29
C SER A 359 -12.79 9.78 4.04
N GLU A 360 -13.83 10.36 3.44
CA GLU A 360 -14.71 11.34 4.06
C GLU A 360 -15.07 10.93 5.50
N ALA A 361 -15.24 11.91 6.39
CA ALA A 361 -15.66 11.71 7.78
C ALA A 361 -16.95 10.85 7.92
N ARG A 362 -17.71 10.68 6.84
CA ARG A 362 -18.90 9.83 6.74
C ARG A 362 -18.56 8.33 6.75
N GLY A 363 -17.44 7.90 6.17
CA GLY A 363 -16.99 6.50 6.17
C GLY A 363 -16.54 6.00 7.55
N ARG A 364 -15.91 6.87 8.36
CA ARG A 364 -15.54 6.57 9.76
C ARG A 364 -16.76 6.33 10.66
N ARG A 365 -17.86 7.05 10.40
CA ARG A 365 -19.13 6.90 11.13
C ARG A 365 -19.88 5.62 10.78
N LEU A 366 -19.79 5.15 9.53
CA LEU A 366 -20.46 3.92 9.08
C LEU A 366 -19.75 2.63 9.50
N MET A 367 -18.47 2.69 9.90
CA MET A 367 -17.65 1.53 10.30
C MET A 367 -17.51 1.35 11.81
N GLY A 368 -18.38 1.96 12.62
CA GLY A 368 -18.50 1.68 14.06
C GLY A 368 -17.55 2.45 14.98
N GLY A 369 -17.04 3.60 14.54
CA GLY A 369 -16.36 4.55 15.44
C GLY A 369 -17.35 5.26 16.37
N GLY A 370 -17.94 4.52 17.30
CA GLY A 370 -18.61 5.08 18.47
C GLY A 370 -17.58 5.75 19.37
N GLY A 371 -17.92 6.94 19.87
CA GLY A 371 -17.00 7.86 20.51
C GLY A 371 -16.46 7.45 21.89
N VAL A 372 -15.42 8.18 22.26
CA VAL A 372 -15.04 8.53 23.63
C VAL A 372 -14.71 10.03 23.49
N GLY A 373 -15.43 11.01 24.04
CA GLY A 373 -16.10 11.06 25.34
C GLY A 373 -15.29 12.05 26.19
N ALA A 374 -15.85 13.26 26.36
CA ALA A 374 -15.36 14.47 27.05
C ALA A 374 -14.60 15.48 26.18
#